data_AF-D5V248-F1
#
_entry.id   AF-D5V248-F1
#
_cell.length_a   1.000
_cell.length_b   1.000
_cell.length_c   1.000
_cell.angle_alpha   90.00
_cell.angle_beta   90.00
_cell.angle_gamma   90.00
#
_symmetry.space_group_name_H-M   'P 1'
#
loop_
_entity.id
_entity.type
_entity.pdbx_description
1 polymer ?
#
loop_
_entity_poly.entity_id
_entity_poly.type
_entity_poly.pdbx_seq_one_letter_code
_entity_poly.pdbx_strand_id
1 'polypeptide(L)'
;MNFSSDNLEFILDSDDYIIETVKSIGIFNPGRWSETFGKPLAKKVNGKWKTPFTEAKILHTSKGLALAIKRFNVTPKKQTIEFAGLNGYSEKSRLLKELLSGLFSQLGNSFITRIDVAIDFRGRVPNKVIRQLCKNRQPKQYKNSIYYKTNKEKSTNQKLDIKKYNKSLKNDLDEQIERLEFVFKGGYFHKLQIIGLGNAYQKMEKSIKRLSGLNVKIEAI
;
A
#
# COMPACT_ATOMS: atom_id res chain seq x y z
N MET A 1 -0.61 1.89 -3.79
CA MET A 1 -1.81 2.74 -3.71
C MET A 1 -3.02 1.85 -3.72
N ASN A 2 -4.03 2.17 -2.92
CA ASN A 2 -5.21 1.34 -2.77
C ASN A 2 -6.46 2.18 -2.96
N PHE A 3 -7.39 1.67 -3.77
CA PHE A 3 -8.66 2.32 -4.09
C PHE A 3 -9.80 1.39 -3.75
N SER A 4 -10.87 1.95 -3.19
CA SER A 4 -12.03 1.17 -2.76
C SER A 4 -13.32 1.68 -3.38
N SER A 5 -14.10 0.74 -3.91
CA SER A 5 -15.41 0.98 -4.51
C SER A 5 -16.38 -0.13 -4.11
N ASP A 6 -17.66 0.11 -4.35
CA ASP A 6 -18.73 -0.86 -4.06
C ASP A 6 -18.76 -1.98 -5.12
N ASN A 7 -18.39 -1.68 -6.37
CA ASN A 7 -18.35 -2.64 -7.47
C ASN A 7 -17.10 -2.44 -8.35
N LEU A 8 -15.95 -3.00 -7.94
CA LEU A 8 -14.73 -2.93 -8.73
C LEU A 8 -14.77 -3.86 -9.94
N GLU A 9 -15.55 -4.93 -9.89
CA GLU A 9 -15.65 -5.91 -10.97
C GLU A 9 -16.29 -5.31 -12.21
N PHE A 10 -17.33 -4.49 -12.05
CA PHE A 10 -17.93 -3.76 -13.18
C PHE A 10 -16.95 -2.79 -13.87
N ILE A 11 -16.01 -2.21 -13.11
CA ILE A 11 -14.96 -1.35 -13.69
C ILE A 11 -13.96 -2.18 -14.52
N LEU A 12 -13.85 -3.46 -14.22
CA LEU A 12 -12.88 -4.40 -14.79
C LEU A 12 -13.58 -5.43 -15.70
N ASP A 13 -14.77 -5.10 -16.20
CA ASP A 13 -15.60 -5.96 -17.04
C ASP A 13 -15.21 -5.76 -18.52
N SER A 14 -14.04 -6.26 -18.89
CA SER A 14 -13.57 -6.30 -20.29
C SER A 14 -12.72 -7.55 -20.55
N ASP A 15 -12.58 -7.91 -21.82
CA ASP A 15 -11.82 -9.09 -22.26
C ASP A 15 -10.31 -9.00 -21.92
N ASP A 16 -9.82 -7.82 -21.55
CA ASP A 16 -8.45 -7.59 -21.09
C ASP A 16 -8.18 -8.11 -19.67
N TYR A 17 -9.23 -8.51 -18.94
CA TYR A 17 -9.18 -8.83 -17.53
C TYR A 17 -9.80 -10.19 -17.21
N ILE A 18 -9.11 -10.96 -16.37
CA ILE A 18 -9.64 -12.19 -15.80
C ILE A 18 -9.61 -12.06 -14.28
N ILE A 19 -10.78 -12.21 -13.65
CA ILE A 19 -10.91 -12.13 -12.19
C ILE A 19 -11.04 -13.54 -11.60
N GLU A 20 -9.96 -14.03 -11.01
CA GLU A 20 -9.90 -15.34 -10.36
C GLU A 20 -10.26 -15.22 -8.87
N THR A 21 -11.33 -15.89 -8.43
CA THR A 21 -11.70 -15.92 -7.01
C THR A 21 -10.91 -16.97 -6.26
N VAL A 22 -10.11 -16.54 -5.27
CA VAL A 22 -9.33 -17.46 -4.42
C VAL A 22 -9.83 -17.54 -2.99
N LYS A 23 -10.74 -16.64 -2.59
CA LYS A 23 -11.48 -16.74 -1.34
C LYS A 23 -12.86 -16.10 -1.47
N SER A 24 -13.89 -16.86 -1.10
CA SER A 24 -15.27 -16.40 -0.90
C SER A 24 -16.03 -17.42 -0.04
N ILE A 25 -17.36 -17.38 -0.01
CA ILE A 25 -18.16 -18.46 0.57
C ILE A 25 -18.01 -19.69 -0.34
N GLY A 26 -17.59 -20.83 0.23
CA GLY A 26 -17.38 -22.09 -0.51
C GLY A 26 -16.06 -22.19 -1.27
N ILE A 27 -15.26 -21.11 -1.35
CA ILE A 27 -13.96 -21.11 -2.05
C ILE A 27 -12.86 -20.67 -1.08
N PHE A 28 -11.79 -21.46 -0.98
CA PHE A 28 -10.59 -21.08 -0.23
C PHE A 28 -9.32 -21.74 -0.81
N ASN A 29 -8.59 -20.99 -1.64
CA ASN A 29 -7.34 -21.41 -2.27
C ASN A 29 -6.15 -20.52 -1.84
N PRO A 30 -5.62 -20.70 -0.61
CA PRO A 30 -4.52 -19.89 -0.09
C PRO A 30 -3.17 -20.18 -0.76
N GLY A 31 -2.99 -21.37 -1.37
CA GLY A 31 -1.79 -21.74 -2.11
C GLY A 31 -1.59 -20.85 -3.33
N ARG A 32 -2.63 -20.78 -4.18
CA ARG A 32 -2.66 -19.94 -5.37
C ARG A 32 -2.38 -18.46 -5.10
N TRP A 33 -2.93 -17.93 -4.00
CA TRP A 33 -2.64 -16.57 -3.56
C TRP A 33 -1.17 -16.37 -3.19
N SER A 34 -0.59 -17.35 -2.50
CA SER A 34 0.80 -17.30 -2.03
C SER A 34 1.78 -17.43 -3.20
N GLU A 35 1.49 -18.28 -4.18
CA GLU A 35 2.24 -18.37 -5.45
C GLU A 35 2.25 -17.02 -6.18
N THR A 36 1.09 -16.37 -6.29
CA THR A 36 0.94 -15.13 -7.06
C THR A 36 1.58 -13.92 -6.39
N PHE A 37 1.43 -13.78 -5.06
CA PHE A 37 1.85 -12.57 -4.33
C PHE A 37 3.03 -12.79 -3.38
N GLY A 38 3.57 -14.00 -3.28
CA GLY A 38 4.67 -14.38 -2.39
C GLY A 38 4.34 -14.24 -0.90
N LYS A 39 3.05 -14.17 -0.54
CA LYS A 39 2.60 -13.89 0.84
C LYS A 39 1.34 -14.68 1.17
N PRO A 40 1.19 -15.18 2.41
CA PRO A 40 0.02 -15.92 2.81
C PRO A 40 -1.22 -15.03 2.84
N LEU A 41 -2.37 -15.61 2.45
CA LEU A 41 -3.68 -14.96 2.51
C LEU A 41 -4.15 -14.76 3.97
N ALA A 42 -3.84 -15.72 4.84
CA ALA A 42 -4.11 -15.67 6.27
C ALA A 42 -2.89 -15.16 7.06
N LYS A 43 -3.12 -14.63 8.25
CA LYS A 43 -2.06 -14.24 9.19
C LYS A 43 -2.31 -14.86 10.56
N LYS A 44 -1.23 -15.20 11.27
CA LYS A 44 -1.30 -15.67 12.64
C LYS A 44 -1.58 -14.48 13.58
N VAL A 45 -2.69 -14.52 14.30
CA VAL A 45 -3.13 -13.53 15.29
C VAL A 45 -3.43 -14.28 16.57
N ASN A 46 -2.68 -13.99 17.64
CA ASN A 46 -2.78 -14.69 18.94
C ASN A 46 -2.75 -16.22 18.78
N GLY A 47 -1.78 -16.74 18.02
CA GLY A 47 -1.64 -18.18 17.78
C GLY A 47 -2.58 -18.76 16.71
N LYS A 48 -3.66 -18.07 16.34
CA LYS A 48 -4.68 -18.58 15.40
C LYS A 48 -4.54 -17.96 14.00
N TRP A 49 -4.67 -18.76 12.95
CA TRP A 49 -4.74 -18.25 11.59
C TRP A 49 -6.07 -17.54 11.36
N LYS A 50 -6.02 -16.28 10.92
CA LYS A 50 -7.20 -15.49 10.57
C LYS A 50 -6.97 -14.83 9.21
N THR A 51 -7.97 -14.91 8.34
CA THR A 51 -8.05 -14.07 7.15
C THR A 51 -8.76 -12.76 7.49
N PRO A 52 -8.15 -11.60 7.22
CA PRO A 52 -8.80 -10.30 7.45
C PRO A 52 -9.82 -9.93 6.36
N PHE A 53 -10.04 -10.82 5.39
CA PHE A 53 -10.86 -10.63 4.21
C PHE A 53 -12.02 -11.61 4.21
N THR A 54 -13.21 -11.14 3.80
CA THR A 54 -14.36 -11.99 3.45
C THR A 54 -14.20 -12.54 2.04
N GLU A 55 -13.57 -11.77 1.16
CA GLU A 55 -13.34 -12.11 -0.24
C GLU A 55 -11.92 -11.70 -0.65
N ALA A 56 -11.26 -12.54 -1.45
CA ALA A 56 -10.00 -12.21 -2.10
C ALA A 56 -9.98 -12.77 -3.52
N LYS A 57 -9.63 -11.91 -4.48
CA LYS A 57 -9.58 -12.21 -5.91
C LYS A 57 -8.23 -11.75 -6.48
N ILE A 58 -7.82 -12.40 -7.56
CA ILE A 58 -6.66 -12.03 -8.37
C ILE A 58 -7.20 -11.49 -9.69
N LEU A 59 -6.90 -10.22 -9.98
CA LEU A 59 -7.09 -9.64 -11.29
C LEU A 59 -5.85 -9.96 -12.13
N HIS A 60 -6.02 -10.74 -13.18
CA HIS A 60 -5.02 -10.95 -14.23
C HIS A 60 -5.30 -9.99 -15.38
N THR A 61 -4.25 -9.42 -15.95
CA THR A 61 -4.35 -8.55 -17.13
C THR A 61 -3.71 -9.19 -18.36
N SER A 62 -4.13 -8.77 -19.55
CA SER A 62 -3.54 -9.19 -20.83
C SER A 62 -2.02 -8.97 -20.91
N LYS A 63 -1.48 -7.99 -20.16
CA LYS A 63 -0.03 -7.71 -20.04
C LYS A 63 0.68 -8.56 -18.97
N GLY A 64 0.03 -9.59 -18.43
CA GLY A 64 0.61 -10.51 -17.44
C GLY A 64 0.77 -9.91 -16.03
N LEU A 65 0.06 -8.83 -15.71
CA LEU A 65 0.04 -8.29 -14.34
C LEU A 65 -0.98 -9.06 -13.50
N ALA A 66 -0.64 -9.26 -12.22
CA ALA A 66 -1.55 -9.76 -11.21
C ALA A 66 -1.76 -8.70 -10.11
N LEU A 67 -3.01 -8.29 -9.89
CA LEU A 67 -3.39 -7.33 -8.86
C LEU A 67 -4.35 -7.99 -7.86
N ALA A 68 -4.22 -7.57 -6.60
CA ALA A 68 -5.07 -8.07 -5.54
C ALA A 68 -6.35 -7.24 -5.43
N ILE A 69 -7.50 -7.91 -5.46
CA ILE A 69 -8.80 -7.33 -5.09
C ILE A 69 -9.26 -8.00 -3.78
N LYS A 70 -9.60 -7.18 -2.79
CA LYS A 70 -9.92 -7.64 -1.42
C LYS A 70 -11.19 -6.98 -0.90
N ARG A 71 -12.04 -7.77 -0.26
CA ARG A 71 -13.14 -7.27 0.59
C ARG A 71 -12.80 -7.58 2.05
N PHE A 72 -12.65 -6.55 2.87
CA PHE A 72 -12.23 -6.72 4.25
C PHE A 72 -13.42 -7.03 5.16
N ASN A 73 -13.20 -7.81 6.23
CA ASN A 73 -14.22 -8.10 7.24
C ASN A 73 -14.80 -6.83 7.88
N VAL A 74 -13.96 -5.79 8.01
CA VAL A 74 -14.35 -4.50 8.62
C VAL A 74 -15.08 -3.56 7.66
N THR A 75 -15.04 -3.85 6.34
CA THR A 75 -15.73 -3.07 5.30
C THR A 75 -16.33 -4.01 4.26
N PRO A 76 -17.31 -4.85 4.65
CA PRO A 76 -17.80 -5.94 3.81
C PRO A 76 -18.57 -5.47 2.57
N LYS A 77 -19.00 -4.21 2.54
CA LYS A 77 -19.72 -3.62 1.39
C LYS A 77 -18.80 -3.13 0.27
N LYS A 78 -17.49 -3.06 0.50
CA LYS A 78 -16.54 -2.48 -0.46
C LYS A 78 -15.42 -3.45 -0.82
N GLN A 79 -15.06 -3.43 -2.10
CA GLN A 79 -13.83 -4.06 -2.58
C GLN A 79 -12.71 -3.01 -2.62
N THR A 80 -11.47 -3.49 -2.55
CA THR A 80 -10.26 -2.67 -2.64
C THR A 80 -9.29 -3.31 -3.61
N ILE A 81 -8.85 -2.56 -4.63
CA ILE A 81 -7.75 -2.93 -5.52
C ILE A 81 -6.45 -2.31 -5.02
N GLU A 82 -5.35 -3.07 -5.12
CA GLU A 82 -4.02 -2.67 -4.64
C GLU A 82 -3.00 -2.59 -5.79
N PHE A 83 -2.54 -1.37 -6.07
CA PHE A 83 -1.43 -1.07 -6.97
C PHE A 83 -0.13 -0.94 -6.16
N ALA A 84 0.54 -2.06 -5.89
CA ALA A 84 1.77 -2.09 -5.11
C ALA A 84 3.00 -1.92 -6.01
N GLY A 85 3.88 -0.97 -5.68
CA GLY A 85 5.15 -0.79 -6.38
C GLY A 85 5.07 0.04 -7.68
N LEU A 86 4.13 0.97 -7.79
CA LEU A 86 3.96 1.86 -8.96
C LEU A 86 5.25 2.58 -9.37
N ASN A 87 5.94 3.21 -8.42
CA ASN A 87 7.17 3.97 -8.67
C ASN A 87 8.44 3.13 -8.42
N GLY A 88 8.42 1.86 -8.81
CA GLY A 88 9.64 1.06 -8.88
C GLY A 88 10.40 1.28 -10.19
N TYR A 89 11.59 0.69 -10.30
CA TYR A 89 12.49 0.83 -11.45
C TYR A 89 12.42 -0.36 -12.42
N SER A 90 11.33 -1.12 -12.41
CA SER A 90 11.18 -2.34 -13.22
C SER A 90 10.11 -2.19 -14.30
N GLU A 91 10.19 -3.06 -15.31
CA GLU A 91 9.16 -3.28 -16.34
C GLU A 91 7.76 -3.36 -15.71
N LYS A 92 7.63 -4.18 -14.66
CA LYS A 92 6.38 -4.36 -13.92
C LYS A 92 5.82 -3.06 -13.36
N SER A 93 6.68 -2.17 -12.84
CA SER A 93 6.27 -0.87 -12.31
C SER A 93 5.76 0.05 -13.42
N ARG A 94 6.42 0.06 -14.58
CA ARG A 94 5.96 0.80 -15.77
C ARG A 94 4.58 0.30 -16.23
N LEU A 95 4.42 -1.02 -16.39
CA LEU A 95 3.14 -1.61 -16.80
C LEU A 95 2.03 -1.33 -15.78
N LEU A 96 2.34 -1.34 -14.48
CA LEU A 96 1.38 -0.98 -13.42
C LEU A 96 0.96 0.49 -13.49
N LYS A 97 1.87 1.41 -13.83
CA LYS A 97 1.53 2.82 -14.04
C LYS A 97 0.59 2.97 -15.22
N GLU A 98 0.91 2.38 -16.37
CA GLU A 98 0.06 2.41 -17.57
C GLU A 98 -1.34 1.86 -17.29
N LEU A 99 -1.43 0.71 -16.61
CA LEU A 99 -2.71 0.14 -16.20
C LEU A 99 -3.50 1.11 -15.32
N LEU A 100 -2.85 1.72 -14.34
CA LEU A 100 -3.53 2.67 -13.45
C LEU A 100 -3.99 3.92 -14.19
N SER A 101 -3.16 4.47 -15.08
CA SER A 101 -3.53 5.63 -15.89
C SER A 101 -4.73 5.30 -16.80
N GLY A 102 -4.78 4.10 -17.39
CA GLY A 102 -5.92 3.64 -18.20
C GLY A 102 -7.21 3.46 -17.38
N LEU A 103 -7.11 2.99 -16.14
CA LEU A 103 -8.25 2.82 -15.24
C LEU A 103 -8.64 4.10 -14.47
N PHE A 104 -7.87 5.18 -14.60
CA PHE A 104 -7.96 6.32 -13.69
C PHE A 104 -9.33 7.01 -13.73
N SER A 105 -9.89 7.17 -14.93
CA SER A 105 -11.22 7.78 -15.14
C SER A 105 -12.33 6.92 -14.53
N GLN A 106 -12.31 5.62 -14.78
CA GLN A 106 -13.31 4.67 -14.27
C GLN A 106 -13.22 4.53 -12.75
N LEU A 107 -12.02 4.63 -12.19
CA LEU A 107 -11.80 4.63 -10.74
C LEU A 107 -12.10 5.99 -10.09
N GLY A 108 -12.48 7.04 -10.83
CA GLY A 108 -12.59 8.42 -10.33
C GLY A 108 -13.45 8.59 -9.06
N ASN A 109 -14.55 7.83 -8.96
CA ASN A 109 -15.46 7.83 -7.81
C ASN A 109 -15.02 6.91 -6.65
N SER A 110 -13.97 6.12 -6.85
CA SER A 110 -13.40 5.25 -5.82
C SER A 110 -12.72 6.07 -4.73
N PHE A 111 -12.74 5.56 -3.51
CA PHE A 111 -12.12 6.18 -2.36
C PHE A 111 -10.66 5.76 -2.21
N ILE A 112 -9.79 6.71 -1.91
CA ILE A 112 -8.39 6.44 -1.59
C ILE A 112 -8.33 5.86 -0.17
N THR A 113 -7.91 4.60 -0.05
CA THR A 113 -7.79 3.91 1.25
C THR A 113 -6.35 3.83 1.75
N ARG A 114 -5.36 3.90 0.84
CA ARG A 114 -3.95 3.90 1.22
C ARG A 114 -3.03 4.43 0.12
N ILE A 115 -2.05 5.25 0.51
CA ILE A 115 -0.92 5.64 -0.34
C ILE A 115 0.36 5.51 0.48
N ASP A 116 1.34 4.81 -0.07
CA ASP A 116 2.65 4.62 0.55
C ASP A 116 3.66 5.46 -0.23
N VAL A 117 4.35 6.37 0.44
CA VAL A 117 5.48 7.13 -0.10
C VAL A 117 6.76 6.54 0.45
N ALA A 118 7.59 5.99 -0.42
CA ALA A 118 8.86 5.38 -0.08
C ALA A 118 10.01 6.27 -0.53
N ILE A 119 10.93 6.56 0.39
CA ILE A 119 12.14 7.34 0.14
C ILE A 119 13.32 6.42 0.41
N ASP A 120 14.11 6.15 -0.64
CA ASP A 120 15.29 5.29 -0.57
C ASP A 120 16.54 6.14 -0.36
N PHE A 121 17.39 5.71 0.56
CA PHE A 121 18.70 6.30 0.82
C PHE A 121 19.77 5.28 0.49
N ARG A 122 20.76 5.66 -0.33
CA ARG A 122 22.00 4.89 -0.42
C ARG A 122 22.70 4.97 0.94
N GLY A 123 22.95 3.81 1.54
CA GLY A 123 23.38 3.70 2.93
C GLY A 123 22.22 3.86 3.92
N ARG A 124 22.47 4.60 5.00
CA ARG A 124 21.52 4.78 6.12
C ARG A 124 20.67 6.04 5.98
N VAL A 125 19.47 6.04 6.57
CA VAL A 125 18.66 7.25 6.71
C VAL A 125 19.45 8.28 7.54
N PRO A 126 19.65 9.53 7.05
CA PRO A 126 20.47 10.52 7.75
C PRO A 126 19.99 10.80 9.18
N ASN A 127 20.93 10.91 10.12
CA ASN A 127 20.63 11.15 11.54
C ASN A 127 19.78 12.40 11.78
N LYS A 128 19.95 13.46 10.97
CA LYS A 128 19.12 14.67 11.04
C LYS A 128 17.63 14.38 10.82
N VAL A 129 17.32 13.47 9.90
CA VAL A 129 15.95 13.03 9.59
C VAL A 129 15.39 12.24 10.77
N ILE A 130 16.20 11.33 11.33
CA ILE A 130 15.80 10.53 12.49
C ILE A 130 15.53 11.41 13.71
N ARG A 131 16.43 12.37 14.01
CA ARG A 131 16.24 13.34 15.09
C ARG A 131 14.96 14.15 14.92
N GLN A 132 14.66 14.60 13.69
CA GLN A 132 13.44 15.34 13.41
C GLN A 132 12.19 14.47 13.62
N LEU A 133 12.18 13.22 13.15
CA LEU A 133 11.09 12.27 13.39
C LEU A 133 10.89 12.05 14.90
N CYS A 134 11.98 11.91 15.65
CA CYS A 134 11.95 11.63 17.08
C CYS A 134 11.56 12.82 17.97
N LYS A 135 11.36 14.02 17.42
CA LYS A 135 10.88 15.18 18.22
C LYS A 135 9.56 14.90 18.95
N ASN A 136 8.65 14.16 18.31
CA ASN A 136 7.31 13.85 18.85
C ASN A 136 6.95 12.36 18.73
N ARG A 137 7.92 11.51 18.37
CA ARG A 137 7.71 10.09 18.11
C ARG A 137 8.82 9.27 18.73
N GLN A 138 8.50 8.05 19.13
CA GLN A 138 9.46 7.09 19.66
C GLN A 138 9.67 5.95 18.65
N PRO A 139 10.91 5.51 18.44
CA PRO A 139 11.19 4.33 17.62
C PRO A 139 10.72 3.07 18.33
N LYS A 140 10.04 2.19 17.61
CA LYS A 140 9.59 0.87 18.08
C LYS A 140 9.96 -0.20 17.08
N GLN A 141 10.82 -1.12 17.49
CA GLN A 141 11.20 -2.27 16.67
C GLN A 141 9.99 -3.19 16.47
N TYR A 142 9.80 -3.66 15.23
CA TYR A 142 8.87 -4.72 14.90
C TYR A 142 9.44 -5.54 13.74
N LYS A 143 9.82 -6.79 14.02
CA LYS A 143 10.55 -7.66 13.07
C LYS A 143 11.79 -6.92 12.54
N ASN A 144 11.92 -6.78 11.23
CA ASN A 144 13.07 -6.13 10.56
C ASN A 144 12.80 -4.65 10.24
N SER A 145 11.88 -4.01 10.96
CA SER A 145 11.50 -2.62 10.72
C SER A 145 11.39 -1.83 12.02
N ILE A 146 11.73 -0.55 11.97
CA ILE A 146 11.52 0.40 13.06
C ILE A 146 10.35 1.30 12.69
N TYR A 147 9.32 1.31 13.53
CA TYR A 147 8.17 2.21 13.40
C TYR A 147 8.37 3.45 14.28
N TYR A 148 8.08 4.64 13.77
CA TYR A 148 8.13 5.88 14.55
C TYR A 148 6.72 6.27 14.99
N LYS A 149 6.41 6.08 16.27
CA LYS A 149 5.05 6.23 16.81
C LYS A 149 4.93 7.40 17.79
N THR A 150 3.82 8.13 17.77
CA THR A 150 3.51 9.09 18.85
C THR A 150 3.00 8.36 20.09
N ASN A 151 3.00 9.03 21.25
CA ASN A 151 2.50 8.44 22.50
C ASN A 151 1.01 8.04 22.43
N LYS A 152 0.22 8.71 21.57
CA LYS A 152 -1.20 8.40 21.36
C LYS A 152 -1.42 7.23 20.41
N GLU A 153 -0.43 6.93 19.57
CA GLU A 153 -0.49 5.83 18.60
C GLU A 153 -0.19 4.51 19.33
N LYS A 154 -1.25 3.77 19.71
CA LYS A 154 -1.16 2.42 20.28
C LYS A 154 -0.62 1.41 19.22
N SER A 155 -1.11 0.16 19.26
CA SER A 155 -0.78 -0.86 18.25
C SER A 155 -1.24 -0.48 16.83
N THR A 156 -2.30 0.34 16.69
CA THR A 156 -2.89 0.74 15.41
C THR A 156 -2.89 2.25 15.21
N ASN A 157 -2.69 2.69 13.96
CA ASN A 157 -2.88 4.07 13.52
C ASN A 157 -3.70 4.07 12.25
N GLN A 158 -4.79 4.85 12.21
CA GLN A 158 -5.71 4.93 11.07
C GLN A 158 -5.34 6.01 10.06
N LYS A 159 -4.38 6.90 10.38
CA LYS A 159 -3.96 8.03 9.55
C LYS A 159 -2.61 7.81 8.88
N LEU A 160 -1.55 7.55 9.67
CA LEU A 160 -0.19 7.53 9.13
C LEU A 160 0.72 6.57 9.92
N ASP A 161 1.29 5.56 9.26
CA ASP A 161 2.47 4.90 9.81
C ASP A 161 3.74 5.46 9.18
N ILE A 162 4.79 5.63 9.98
CA ILE A 162 6.12 5.96 9.48
C ILE A 162 7.04 4.83 9.92
N LYS A 163 7.77 4.23 9.00
CA LYS A 163 8.70 3.15 9.31
C LYS A 163 9.98 3.25 8.49
N LYS A 164 11.08 2.77 9.07
CA LYS A 164 12.31 2.51 8.33
C LYS A 164 12.67 1.03 8.35
N TYR A 165 13.33 0.57 7.30
CA TYR A 165 13.86 -0.79 7.21
C TYR A 165 15.01 -0.86 6.21
N ASN A 166 15.84 -1.89 6.36
CA ASN A 166 16.85 -2.25 5.37
C ASN A 166 16.13 -2.86 4.15
N LYS A 167 16.09 -2.11 3.04
CA LYS A 167 15.44 -2.53 1.80
C LYS A 167 16.25 -3.62 1.12
N SER A 168 17.58 -3.52 1.17
CA SER A 168 18.51 -4.51 0.58
C SER A 168 18.32 -5.87 1.19
N LEU A 169 18.30 -5.98 2.53
CA LEU A 169 18.03 -7.24 3.22
C LEU A 169 16.65 -7.81 2.86
N LYS A 170 15.66 -6.95 2.66
CA LYS A 170 14.28 -7.38 2.37
C LYS A 170 14.09 -7.89 0.95
N ASN A 171 14.84 -7.33 0.00
CA ASN A 171 14.66 -7.55 -1.43
C ASN A 171 15.87 -8.23 -2.08
N ASP A 172 16.86 -8.65 -1.28
CA ASP A 172 18.11 -9.24 -1.73
C ASP A 172 18.83 -8.38 -2.78
N LEU A 173 19.22 -7.17 -2.38
CA LEU A 173 19.91 -6.21 -3.24
C LEU A 173 21.38 -6.08 -2.84
N ASP A 174 22.27 -6.00 -3.83
CA ASP A 174 23.71 -5.85 -3.62
C ASP A 174 24.09 -4.49 -3.02
N GLU A 175 23.37 -3.43 -3.40
CA GLU A 175 23.60 -2.09 -2.85
C GLU A 175 22.98 -1.95 -1.46
N GLN A 176 23.68 -1.29 -0.54
CA GLN A 176 23.11 -0.93 0.77
C GLN A 176 22.09 0.20 0.64
N ILE A 177 20.82 -0.10 0.92
CA ILE A 177 19.70 0.83 0.82
C ILE A 177 18.81 0.71 2.06
N GLU A 178 18.68 1.80 2.81
CA GLU A 178 17.61 1.96 3.79
C GLU A 178 16.44 2.72 3.18
N ARG A 179 15.22 2.25 3.49
CA ARG A 179 13.99 2.91 3.08
C ARG A 179 13.30 3.56 4.27
N LEU A 180 12.89 4.81 4.12
CA LEU A 180 11.91 5.48 4.98
C LEU A 180 10.57 5.50 4.25
N GLU A 181 9.55 4.89 4.83
CA GLU A 181 8.22 4.75 4.23
C GLU A 181 7.16 5.46 5.08
N PHE A 182 6.40 6.37 4.44
CA PHE A 182 5.23 7.04 4.97
C PHE A 182 3.97 6.38 4.39
N VAL A 183 3.23 5.68 5.24
CA VAL A 183 2.02 4.92 4.88
C VAL A 183 0.81 5.73 5.29
N PHE A 184 0.28 6.53 4.37
CA PHE A 184 -0.96 7.29 4.55
C PHE A 184 -2.16 6.38 4.36
N LYS A 185 -3.07 6.35 5.31
CA LYS A 185 -4.22 5.43 5.36
C LYS A 185 -5.55 6.19 5.23
N GLY A 186 -6.65 5.48 5.06
CA GLY A 186 -7.98 6.06 4.81
C GLY A 186 -8.38 7.19 5.79
N GLY A 187 -8.01 7.09 7.07
CA GLY A 187 -8.27 8.15 8.06
C GLY A 187 -7.51 9.46 7.83
N TYR A 188 -6.42 9.45 7.05
CA TYR A 188 -5.74 10.67 6.60
C TYR A 188 -6.52 11.37 5.49
N PHE A 189 -7.13 10.58 4.60
CA PHE A 189 -7.81 11.07 3.41
C PHE A 189 -9.26 11.49 3.69
N HIS A 190 -9.88 11.11 4.81
CA HIS A 190 -11.26 11.50 5.16
C HIS A 190 -12.27 11.21 4.03
N LYS A 191 -12.24 9.98 3.48
CA LYS A 191 -13.07 9.57 2.33
C LYS A 191 -12.83 10.41 1.06
N LEU A 192 -11.59 10.85 0.82
CA LEU A 192 -11.21 11.46 -0.46
C LEU A 192 -11.38 10.47 -1.61
N GLN A 193 -12.03 10.92 -2.68
CA GLN A 193 -12.11 10.21 -3.95
C GLN A 193 -10.87 10.46 -4.82
N ILE A 194 -10.62 9.60 -5.80
CA ILE A 194 -9.45 9.72 -6.69
C ILE A 194 -9.43 11.04 -7.44
N ILE A 195 -10.58 11.59 -7.83
CA ILE A 195 -10.63 12.90 -8.50
C ILE A 195 -9.98 14.04 -7.68
N GLY A 196 -9.93 13.89 -6.35
CA GLY A 196 -9.27 14.83 -5.44
C GLY A 196 -7.78 14.55 -5.16
N LEU A 197 -7.17 13.58 -5.83
CA LEU A 197 -5.83 13.05 -5.52
C LEU A 197 -4.72 14.11 -5.61
N GLY A 198 -4.79 15.03 -6.58
CA GLY A 198 -3.78 16.08 -6.74
C GLY A 198 -3.59 16.94 -5.49
N ASN A 199 -4.69 17.34 -4.84
CA ASN A 199 -4.66 18.08 -3.59
C ASN A 199 -4.13 17.25 -2.41
N ALA A 200 -4.29 15.92 -2.47
CA ALA A 200 -3.79 15.01 -1.45
C ALA A 200 -2.26 14.98 -1.45
N TYR A 201 -1.63 14.96 -2.63
CA TYR A 201 -0.17 14.92 -2.75
C TYR A 201 0.50 16.12 -2.08
N GLN A 202 -0.01 17.33 -2.30
CA GLN A 202 0.53 18.52 -1.64
C GLN A 202 0.43 18.45 -0.11
N LYS A 203 -0.69 17.93 0.43
CA LYS A 203 -0.86 17.72 1.88
C LYS A 203 0.13 16.68 2.42
N MET A 204 0.37 15.62 1.65
CA MET A 204 1.33 14.57 2.00
C MET A 204 2.77 15.10 1.98
N GLU A 205 3.18 15.84 0.95
CA GLU A 205 4.49 16.50 0.84
C GLU A 205 4.74 17.41 2.06
N LYS A 206 3.77 18.27 2.41
CA LYS A 206 3.82 19.11 3.62
C LYS A 206 3.95 18.29 4.89
N SER A 207 3.23 17.16 4.99
CA SER A 207 3.29 16.27 6.15
C SER A 207 4.66 15.62 6.29
N ILE A 208 5.25 15.13 5.18
CA ILE A 208 6.59 14.53 5.15
C ILE A 208 7.62 15.58 5.56
N LYS A 209 7.59 16.78 4.98
CA LYS A 209 8.49 17.88 5.34
C LYS A 209 8.43 18.22 6.82
N ARG A 210 7.22 18.41 7.37
CA ARG A 210 7.04 18.71 8.80
C ARG A 210 7.59 17.62 9.70
N LEU A 211 7.33 16.34 9.37
CA LEU A 211 7.68 15.20 10.21
C LEU A 211 9.15 14.81 10.13
N SER A 212 9.79 14.98 8.97
CA SER A 212 11.12 14.43 8.69
C SER A 212 12.17 15.48 8.31
N GLY A 213 11.73 16.70 7.98
CA GLY A 213 12.59 17.74 7.44
C GLY A 213 12.93 17.57 5.95
N LEU A 214 12.44 16.52 5.30
CA LEU A 214 12.70 16.24 3.89
C LEU A 214 11.75 17.04 2.98
N ASN A 215 12.31 17.79 2.04
CA ASN A 215 11.54 18.29 0.91
C ASN A 215 11.42 17.15 -0.11
N VAL A 216 10.19 16.74 -0.40
CA VAL A 216 9.90 15.69 -1.38
C VAL A 216 8.91 16.23 -2.40
N LYS A 217 9.02 15.73 -3.63
CA LYS A 217 7.98 15.89 -4.65
C LYS A 217 7.39 14.52 -4.92
N ILE A 218 6.08 14.40 -4.83
CA ILE A 218 5.37 13.17 -5.20
C ILE A 218 5.00 13.31 -6.67
N GLU A 219 5.53 12.43 -7.50
CA GLU A 219 5.12 12.31 -8.89
C GLU A 219 3.65 11.92 -8.97
N ALA A 220 2.88 12.68 -9.75
CA ALA A 220 1.52 12.30 -10.08
C ALA A 220 1.53 11.05 -10.97
N ILE A 221 0.38 10.36 -10.99
CA ILE A 221 0.12 9.25 -11.91
C ILE A 221 -0.29 9.83 -13.26
#